data_AF-A0A914PV79-F1
#
_entry.id   AF-A0A914PV79-F1
#
_cell.length_a   1.000
_cell.length_b   1.000
_cell.length_c   1.000
_cell.angle_alpha   90.00
_cell.angle_beta   90.00
_cell.angle_gamma   90.00
#
_symmetry.space_group_name_H-M   'P 1'
#
loop_
_entity.id
_entity.type
_entity.pdbx_description
1 polymer ?
#
loop_
_entity_poly.entity_id
_entity_poly.type
_entity_poly.pdbx_seq_one_letter_code
_entity_poly.pdbx_strand_id
1 'polypeptide(L)'
;MFKLYRGRVIPLMLFRTPKCGWSVRTMAYIPERKFVMEYVGLIKRYEECDAILDQTYLFNCDLEDGTIKYVIDATDYGNESRL
;
A
#
# COMPACT_ATOMS: atom_id res chain seq x y z
N MET A 1 -13.02 -16.92 1.81
CA MET A 1 -12.37 -16.41 0.57
C MET A 1 -12.55 -14.91 0.50
N PHE A 2 -11.47 -14.14 0.37
CA PHE A 2 -11.54 -12.68 0.23
C PHE A 2 -11.96 -12.32 -1.19
N LYS A 3 -12.96 -11.44 -1.35
CA LYS A 3 -13.40 -10.95 -2.67
C LYS A 3 -12.71 -9.63 -2.97
N LEU A 4 -11.44 -9.72 -3.39
CA LEU A 4 -10.58 -8.56 -3.70
C LEU A 4 -11.09 -7.79 -4.93
N TYR A 5 -11.56 -8.50 -5.96
CA TYR A 5 -12.06 -7.92 -7.21
C TYR A 5 -13.24 -6.93 -7.09
N ARG A 6 -13.85 -6.81 -5.91
CA ARG A 6 -14.90 -5.80 -5.64
C ARG A 6 -14.35 -4.49 -5.07
N GLY A 7 -13.02 -4.41 -4.85
CA GLY A 7 -12.36 -3.26 -4.27
C GLY A 7 -12.73 -3.02 -2.80
N ARG A 8 -12.30 -1.87 -2.29
CA ARG A 8 -12.58 -1.41 -0.93
C ARG A 8 -14.08 -1.09 -0.76
N VAL A 9 -14.67 -1.60 0.32
CA VAL A 9 -16.05 -1.30 0.73
C VAL A 9 -16.15 -0.60 2.09
N ILE A 10 -15.02 -0.45 2.79
CA ILE A 10 -14.96 0.16 4.12
C ILE A 10 -14.76 1.68 3.97
N PRO A 11 -15.54 2.52 4.66
CA PRO A 11 -15.34 3.96 4.65
C PRO A 11 -14.06 4.33 5.42
N LEU A 12 -13.18 5.07 4.75
CA LEU A 12 -11.90 5.55 5.30
C LEU A 12 -11.89 7.07 5.36
N MET A 13 -11.06 7.61 6.25
CA MET A 13 -10.81 9.03 6.40
C MET A 13 -9.31 9.29 6.41
N LEU A 14 -8.89 10.26 5.59
CA LEU A 14 -7.57 10.86 5.67
C LEU A 14 -7.54 11.88 6.79
N PHE A 15 -6.51 11.82 7.63
CA PHE A 15 -6.34 12.76 8.74
C PHE A 15 -4.87 13.03 9.01
N ARG A 16 -4.58 14.15 9.68
CA ARG A 16 -3.23 14.51 10.09
C ARG A 16 -2.97 13.98 11.50
N THR A 17 -1.89 13.22 11.65
CA THR A 17 -1.36 12.79 12.95
C THR A 17 -0.39 13.84 13.50
N PRO A 18 -0.22 13.94 14.83
CA PRO A 18 0.69 14.93 15.42
C PRO A 18 2.18 14.70 15.09
N LYS A 19 2.59 13.46 14.79
CA LYS A 19 4.01 13.07 14.65
C LYS A 19 4.37 12.41 13.33
N CYS A 20 3.43 11.74 12.66
CA CYS A 20 3.71 10.90 11.50
C CYS A 20 3.13 11.47 10.19
N GLY A 21 2.67 12.72 10.21
CA GLY A 21 2.12 13.36 9.03
C GLY A 21 0.71 12.90 8.68
N TRP A 22 0.41 12.73 7.39
CA TRP A 22 -0.90 12.25 6.93
C TRP A 22 -1.03 10.76 7.21
N SER A 23 -2.23 10.31 7.53
CA SER A 23 -2.52 8.89 7.77
C SER A 23 -3.99 8.58 7.48
N VAL A 24 -4.33 7.30 7.51
CA VAL A 24 -5.65 6.77 7.20
C VAL A 24 -6.24 6.11 8.45
N ARG A 25 -7.52 6.40 8.74
CA ARG A 25 -8.29 5.67 9.76
C ARG A 25 -9.61 5.19 9.21
N THR A 26 -10.15 4.14 9.82
CA THR A 26 -11.50 3.65 9.51
C THR A 26 -12.56 4.52 10.17
N MET A 27 -13.69 4.71 9.49
CA MET A 27 -14.88 5.39 10.03
C MET A 27 -15.96 4.39 10.49
N ALA A 28 -15.68 3.09 10.38
CA ALA A 28 -16.56 2.01 10.79
C ALA A 28 -15.77 0.85 11.42
N TYR A 29 -16.44 0.04 12.23
CA TYR A 29 -15.87 -1.19 12.75
C TYR A 29 -15.47 -2.15 11.62
N ILE A 30 -14.30 -2.78 11.75
CA ILE A 30 -13.79 -3.76 10.81
C ILE A 30 -13.74 -5.12 11.51
N PRO A 31 -14.56 -6.10 11.07
CA PRO A 31 -14.45 -7.46 11.56
C PRO A 31 -13.08 -8.06 11.25
N GLU A 32 -12.62 -9.00 12.09
CA GLU A 32 -11.38 -9.73 11.83
C GLU A 32 -11.41 -10.40 10.45
N ARG A 33 -10.26 -10.44 9.77
CA ARG A 33 -10.12 -11.05 8.44
C ARG A 33 -11.05 -10.42 7.39
N LYS A 34 -11.42 -9.15 7.55
CA LYS A 34 -12.08 -8.37 6.50
C LYS A 34 -11.03 -7.66 5.66
N PHE A 35 -11.17 -7.74 4.34
CA PHE A 35 -10.34 -6.98 3.42
C PHE A 35 -10.55 -5.47 3.60
N VAL A 36 -9.46 -4.71 3.62
CA VAL A 36 -9.46 -3.25 3.80
C VAL A 36 -9.22 -2.56 2.46
N MET A 37 -8.02 -2.70 1.90
CA MET A 37 -7.62 -2.14 0.60
C MET A 37 -6.35 -2.83 0.09
N GLU A 38 -6.09 -2.70 -1.20
CA GLU A 38 -4.84 -3.11 -1.86
C GLU A 38 -3.78 -2.00 -1.72
N TYR A 39 -2.50 -2.36 -1.82
CA TYR A 39 -1.43 -1.38 -2.00
C TYR A 39 -1.21 -1.16 -3.49
N VAL A 40 -1.61 0.01 -3.99
CA VAL A 40 -1.58 0.31 -5.42
C VAL A 40 -0.51 1.34 -5.72
N GLY A 41 0.28 1.07 -6.76
CA GLY A 41 1.27 1.98 -7.30
C GLY A 41 1.83 1.48 -8.63
N LEU A 42 2.92 2.10 -9.11
CA LEU A 42 3.61 1.67 -10.32
C LEU A 42 4.43 0.41 -10.05
N ILE A 43 4.30 -0.59 -10.91
CA ILE A 43 5.15 -1.79 -10.84
C ILE A 43 6.49 -1.49 -11.52
N LYS A 44 7.58 -1.64 -10.77
CA LYS A 44 8.96 -1.50 -11.24
C LYS A 44 9.74 -2.79 -11.02
N ARG A 45 10.81 -3.01 -11.79
CA ARG A 45 11.77 -4.08 -11.47
C ARG A 45 12.60 -3.66 -10.26
N TYR A 46 12.96 -4.63 -9.42
CA TYR A 46 13.75 -4.37 -8.22
C TYR A 46 15.06 -3.63 -8.53
N GLU A 47 15.75 -4.02 -9.61
CA GLU A 47 17.01 -3.41 -10.07
C GLU A 47 16.87 -1.92 -10.46
N GLU A 48 15.67 -1.46 -10.81
CA GLU A 48 15.40 -0.06 -11.18
C GLU A 48 15.22 0.82 -9.93
N CYS A 49 15.05 0.21 -8.76
CA CYS A 49 14.77 0.90 -7.50
C CYS A 49 16.03 1.36 -6.76
N ASP A 50 17.22 0.83 -7.10
CA ASP A 50 18.49 1.19 -6.45
C ASP A 50 18.83 2.68 -6.62
N ALA A 51 18.37 3.31 -7.70
CA ALA A 51 18.58 4.73 -7.97
C ALA A 51 17.56 5.66 -7.29
N ILE A 52 16.52 5.10 -6.65
CA ILE A 52 15.47 5.89 -6.01
C ILE A 52 15.98 6.37 -4.65
N LEU A 53 16.17 7.69 -4.52
CA LEU A 53 16.64 8.33 -3.29
C LEU A 53 15.62 8.24 -2.13
N ASP A 54 14.33 8.37 -2.45
CA ASP A 54 13.25 8.27 -1.47
C ASP A 54 12.50 6.95 -1.62
N GLN A 55 12.81 5.99 -0.73
CA GLN A 55 12.22 4.66 -0.74
C GLN A 55 10.99 4.55 0.17
N THR A 56 10.45 5.67 0.67
CA THR A 56 9.36 5.70 1.67
C THR A 56 8.10 4.96 1.22
N TYR A 57 7.80 4.96 -0.08
CA TYR A 57 6.57 4.38 -0.65
C TYR A 57 6.84 3.18 -1.57
N LEU A 58 7.92 2.44 -1.30
CA LEU A 58 8.25 1.21 -2.01
C LEU A 58 7.75 0.00 -1.24
N PHE A 59 7.05 -0.91 -1.93
CA PHE A 59 6.61 -2.18 -1.37
C PHE A 59 7.17 -3.34 -2.20
N ASN A 60 7.99 -4.20 -1.57
CA ASN A 60 8.61 -5.34 -2.23
C ASN A 60 7.58 -6.45 -2.50
N CYS A 61 7.57 -6.96 -3.73
CA CYS A 61 6.80 -8.14 -4.09
C CYS A 61 7.68 -9.39 -3.95
N ASP A 62 7.69 -9.95 -2.74
CA ASP A 62 8.46 -11.14 -2.42
C ASP A 62 7.81 -12.40 -3.01
N LEU A 63 8.65 -13.30 -3.54
CA LEU A 63 8.24 -14.63 -3.96
C LEU A 63 8.47 -15.66 -2.84
N GLU A 64 7.90 -16.86 -2.97
CA GLU A 64 8.03 -17.94 -1.96
C GLU A 64 9.49 -18.33 -1.67
N ASP A 65 10.41 -18.10 -2.61
CA ASP A 65 11.85 -18.35 -2.48
C ASP A 65 12.63 -17.17 -1.85
N GLY A 66 11.94 -16.10 -1.45
CA GLY A 66 12.54 -14.88 -0.89
C GLY A 66 13.13 -13.94 -1.94
N THR A 67 13.00 -14.23 -3.23
CA THR A 67 13.48 -13.35 -4.30
C THR A 67 12.53 -12.18 -4.52
N ILE A 68 13.10 -10.98 -4.59
CA ILE A 68 12.37 -9.76 -4.93
C ILE A 68 12.63 -9.45 -6.41
N LYS A 69 11.62 -9.64 -7.25
CA LYS A 69 11.72 -9.30 -8.69
C LYS A 69 11.08 -7.96 -9.02
N TYR A 70 10.02 -7.63 -8.30
CA TYR A 70 9.23 -6.44 -8.55
C TYR A 70 8.99 -5.65 -7.26
N VAL A 71 8.79 -4.36 -7.42
CA VAL A 71 8.45 -3.42 -6.37
C VAL A 71 7.24 -2.62 -6.83
N ILE A 72 6.31 -2.37 -5.93
CA ILE A 72 5.23 -1.42 -6.14
C ILE A 72 5.69 -0.08 -5.57
N ASP A 73 5.86 0.91 -6.45
CA ASP A 73 6.23 2.28 -6.09
C ASP A 73 5.01 3.19 -6.12
N ALA A 74 4.59 3.65 -4.94
CA ALA A 74 3.46 4.55 -4.79
C ALA A 74 3.87 6.03 -4.67
N THR A 75 5.11 6.41 -4.96
CA THR A 75 5.63 7.77 -4.74
C THR A 75 4.80 8.83 -5.48
N ASP A 76 4.67 8.70 -6.80
CA ASP A 76 3.93 9.65 -7.63
C ASP A 76 2.49 9.20 -7.91
N TYR A 77 2.27 7.89 -8.00
CA TYR A 77 0.97 7.29 -8.32
C TYR A 77 0.67 6.20 -7.31
N GLY A 78 -0.36 6.40 -6.49
CA GLY A 78 -0.84 5.37 -5.57
C GLY A 78 -2.21 5.71 -5.00
N ASN A 79 -2.79 4.76 -4.27
CA ASN A 79 -4.04 4.95 -3.56
C ASN A 79 -3.80 5.34 -2.08
N GLU A 80 -4.85 5.36 -1.27
CA GLU A 80 -4.79 5.82 0.12
C GLU A 80 -3.89 4.97 1.01
N SER A 81 -3.54 3.74 0.62
CA SER A 81 -2.68 2.85 1.42
C SER A 81 -1.22 3.30 1.50
N ARG A 82 -0.82 4.29 0.69
CA ARG A 82 0.52 4.89 0.77
C ARG A 82 0.67 5.81 1.99
N LEU A 83 -0.39 6.12 2.72
CA LEU A 83 -0.43 7.11 3.81
C LEU A 83 -0.48 6.46 5.20
#